data_AF-A0A9E3WF54-F1
#
_entry.id   AF-A0A9E3WF54-F1
#
_cell.length_a   1.000
_cell.length_b   1.000
_cell.length_c   1.000
_cell.angle_alpha   90.00
_cell.angle_beta   90.00
_cell.angle_gamma   90.00
#
_symmetry.space_group_name_H-M   'P 1'
#
loop_
_entity.id
_entity.type
_entity.pdbx_description
1 polymer ?
#
loop_
_entity_poly.entity_id
_entity_poly.type
_entity_poly.pdbx_seq_one_letter_code
_entity_poly.pdbx_strand_id
1 'polypeptide(L)'
;MSTATVVLILAAAATSGVIPTAEVEKQNTVFQNLWETEFRWEFDKLPLNGGVESARVPYSGYIYPDTEGGTVHSLQKYDRAFNGGRTLAADHERWDTTAFKEPVDGFFGKLFKIKETPDWYGHCNGWTSAAIRHAEPVQSVTRNGVTFSPSDIKALLAELYIYNEHVVLAGENEAPIGAAAFHAIITNWLGRGEHPLGIEAEPGEEKWNYPAYAYAASAAKHSPQQVEVTMNVVYAADSRAEWDESPRIEEVKYFHYMLDLDADGKIVGGQFFHDSSSIDMLWVPLSPKEPGQPGNENGNPYINAEAILSLWRESVPSDIRATWLNVDPTEIIDRDLIQSPVADVFVASTEEVEAVELEVPTRIVSRSLTTAGVTAQSRINNCYSSETHHTTMPFGELLHGTSTATASSDTSPALIR
;
A
#
# COMPACT_ATOMS: atom_id res chain seq x y z
N MET A 1 -63.07 17.88 17.52
CA MET A 1 -61.90 18.75 17.28
C MET A 1 -60.66 17.90 17.48
N SER A 2 -60.04 17.44 16.40
CA SER A 2 -58.79 16.67 16.46
C SER A 2 -57.71 17.51 15.79
N THR A 3 -56.77 17.99 16.59
CA THR A 3 -55.61 18.78 16.17
C THR A 3 -54.62 17.84 15.48
N ALA A 4 -54.52 17.95 14.16
CA ALA A 4 -53.52 17.25 13.37
C ALA A 4 -52.17 17.96 13.53
N THR A 5 -51.25 17.30 14.23
CA THR A 5 -49.85 17.70 14.29
C THR A 5 -49.20 17.38 12.95
N VAL A 6 -48.89 18.41 12.16
CA VAL A 6 -48.08 18.28 10.94
C VAL A 6 -46.63 18.05 11.37
N VAL A 7 -46.15 16.82 11.22
CA VAL A 7 -44.73 16.49 11.37
C VAL A 7 -44.02 16.83 10.06
N LEU A 8 -43.26 17.93 10.07
CA LEU A 8 -42.41 18.33 8.97
C LEU A 8 -41.15 17.42 8.99
N ILE A 9 -41.13 16.39 8.14
CA ILE A 9 -39.93 15.59 7.92
C ILE A 9 -39.02 16.39 6.98
N LEU A 10 -38.02 17.08 7.54
CA LEU A 10 -36.89 17.58 6.73
C LEU A 10 -36.08 16.37 6.25
N ALA A 11 -36.26 15.99 4.99
CA ALA A 11 -35.31 15.14 4.28
C ALA A 11 -33.97 15.90 4.22
N ALA A 12 -32.96 15.38 4.92
CA ALA A 12 -31.59 15.80 4.69
C ALA A 12 -31.18 15.21 3.34
N ALA A 13 -30.93 16.05 2.34
CA ALA A 13 -30.32 15.63 1.09
C ALA A 13 -28.89 15.15 1.40
N ALA A 14 -28.60 13.89 1.13
CA ALA A 14 -27.24 13.38 1.14
C ALA A 14 -26.50 13.99 -0.05
N THR A 15 -25.65 14.97 0.20
CA THR A 15 -24.67 15.46 -0.76
C THR A 15 -23.46 14.52 -0.70
N SER A 16 -23.49 13.41 -1.43
CA SER A 16 -22.37 12.44 -1.46
C SER A 16 -22.12 11.88 -2.87
N GLY A 17 -22.23 12.73 -3.89
CA GLY A 17 -21.85 12.39 -5.26
C GLY A 17 -20.62 13.17 -5.73
N VAL A 18 -20.52 14.45 -5.42
CA VAL A 18 -19.51 15.34 -6.03
C VAL A 18 -18.10 15.08 -5.49
N ILE A 19 -17.12 14.99 -6.40
CA ILE A 19 -15.70 14.85 -6.04
C ILE A 19 -15.21 16.15 -5.40
N PRO A 20 -14.58 16.11 -4.22
CA PRO A 20 -13.99 17.29 -3.60
C PRO A 20 -12.91 17.94 -4.51
N THR A 21 -12.86 19.26 -4.56
CA THR A 21 -11.84 19.98 -5.36
C THR A 21 -10.41 19.61 -4.94
N ALA A 22 -10.18 19.44 -3.63
CA ALA A 22 -8.88 19.02 -3.11
C ALA A 22 -8.46 17.63 -3.63
N GLU A 23 -9.41 16.71 -3.80
CA GLU A 23 -9.16 15.39 -4.36
C GLU A 23 -8.77 15.50 -5.84
N VAL A 24 -9.49 16.33 -6.62
CA VAL A 24 -9.15 16.59 -8.03
C VAL A 24 -7.74 17.19 -8.16
N GLU A 25 -7.41 18.19 -7.34
CA GLU A 25 -6.10 18.83 -7.33
C GLU A 25 -4.98 17.86 -6.93
N LYS A 26 -5.24 17.01 -5.93
CA LYS A 26 -4.33 15.95 -5.48
C LYS A 26 -4.03 14.98 -6.62
N GLN A 27 -5.04 14.39 -7.25
CA GLN A 27 -4.83 13.41 -8.32
C GLN A 27 -4.09 14.01 -9.52
N ASN A 28 -4.47 15.23 -9.92
CA ASN A 28 -3.78 15.93 -11.00
C ASN A 28 -2.30 16.14 -10.67
N THR A 29 -2.00 16.61 -9.45
CA THR A 29 -0.63 16.92 -9.01
C THR A 29 0.21 15.66 -8.88
N VAL A 30 -0.29 14.63 -8.19
CA VAL A 30 0.45 13.39 -7.96
C VAL A 30 0.76 12.71 -9.29
N PHE A 31 -0.25 12.51 -10.14
CA PHE A 31 -0.07 11.80 -11.40
C PHE A 31 0.82 12.58 -12.37
N GLN A 32 0.68 13.91 -12.44
CA GLN A 32 1.54 14.74 -13.30
C GLN A 32 3.00 14.73 -12.83
N ASN A 33 3.24 14.83 -11.52
CA ASN A 33 4.60 14.82 -10.97
C ASN A 33 5.31 13.49 -11.23
N LEU A 34 4.54 12.40 -11.27
CA LEU A 34 5.09 11.08 -11.42
C LEU A 34 5.20 10.69 -12.93
N TRP A 35 4.15 10.81 -13.75
CA TRP A 35 4.16 10.36 -15.16
C TRP A 35 4.53 11.43 -16.19
N GLU A 36 4.74 12.68 -15.76
CA GLU A 36 4.96 13.81 -16.66
C GLU A 36 3.81 13.96 -17.72
N THR A 37 2.62 13.43 -17.43
CA THR A 37 1.38 13.57 -18.23
C THR A 37 0.19 13.96 -17.35
N GLU A 38 -0.83 14.56 -17.97
CA GLU A 38 -2.08 14.91 -17.30
C GLU A 38 -2.88 13.69 -16.84
N PHE A 39 -3.46 13.78 -15.65
CA PHE A 39 -4.55 12.93 -15.19
C PHE A 39 -5.84 13.27 -15.96
N ARG A 40 -6.58 12.24 -16.39
CA ARG A 40 -7.79 12.43 -17.22
C ARG A 40 -9.04 12.24 -16.38
N TRP A 41 -9.99 13.15 -16.58
CA TRP A 41 -11.30 13.13 -15.94
C TRP A 41 -12.44 12.91 -16.94
N GLU A 42 -12.19 13.09 -18.24
CA GLU A 42 -13.19 12.83 -19.29
C GLU A 42 -13.45 11.33 -19.41
N PHE A 43 -14.70 10.89 -19.13
CA PHE A 43 -15.05 9.48 -19.11
C PHE A 43 -14.71 8.75 -20.43
N ASP A 44 -15.06 9.35 -21.57
CA ASP A 44 -14.81 8.78 -22.90
C ASP A 44 -13.31 8.76 -23.29
N LYS A 45 -12.40 9.31 -22.45
CA LYS A 45 -10.94 9.27 -22.63
C LYS A 45 -10.26 8.25 -21.73
N LEU A 46 -11.01 7.61 -20.83
CA LEU A 46 -10.51 6.58 -19.93
C LEU A 46 -10.80 5.21 -20.53
N PRO A 47 -9.82 4.29 -20.53
CA PRO A 47 -10.03 2.97 -21.12
C PRO A 47 -10.94 2.13 -20.21
N LEU A 48 -11.75 1.26 -20.82
CA LEU A 48 -12.63 0.35 -20.09
C LEU A 48 -11.91 -0.91 -19.59
N ASN A 49 -10.66 -1.12 -19.99
CA ASN A 49 -9.81 -2.19 -19.50
C ASN A 49 -8.37 -1.69 -19.45
N GLY A 50 -7.56 -2.32 -18.64
CA GLY A 50 -6.18 -1.94 -18.47
C GLY A 50 -5.46 -2.87 -17.53
N GLY A 51 -4.14 -2.83 -17.58
CA GLY A 51 -3.31 -3.60 -16.68
C GLY A 51 -1.87 -3.53 -17.11
N VAL A 52 -1.03 -4.18 -16.33
CA VAL A 52 0.40 -4.26 -16.60
C VAL A 52 0.72 -5.36 -17.60
N GLU A 53 1.81 -5.18 -18.33
CA GLU A 53 2.37 -6.26 -19.15
C GLU A 53 2.68 -7.50 -18.31
N SER A 54 2.63 -8.69 -18.93
CA SER A 54 2.87 -9.97 -18.23
C SER A 54 4.18 -10.01 -17.43
N ALA A 55 5.25 -9.40 -17.96
CA ALA A 55 6.54 -9.31 -17.31
C ALA A 55 6.56 -8.40 -16.08
N ARG A 56 5.55 -7.54 -15.90
CA ARG A 56 5.36 -6.58 -14.81
C ARG A 56 4.28 -6.98 -13.80
N VAL A 57 3.67 -8.15 -13.96
CA VAL A 57 2.66 -8.64 -13.01
C VAL A 57 3.32 -8.84 -11.64
N PRO A 58 2.83 -8.17 -10.57
CA PRO A 58 3.31 -8.37 -9.21
C PRO A 58 3.27 -9.84 -8.81
N TYR A 59 4.28 -10.31 -8.10
CA TYR A 59 4.30 -11.68 -7.61
C TYR A 59 3.42 -11.82 -6.36
N SER A 60 2.66 -12.92 -6.27
CA SER A 60 2.12 -13.39 -4.99
C SER A 60 3.28 -13.69 -4.05
N GLY A 61 3.16 -13.27 -2.80
CA GLY A 61 4.20 -13.45 -1.80
C GLY A 61 3.63 -13.88 -0.46
N TYR A 62 4.45 -13.82 0.57
CA TYR A 62 4.03 -14.07 1.94
C TYR A 62 3.78 -12.77 2.69
N ILE A 63 2.83 -12.76 3.62
CA ILE A 63 2.59 -11.61 4.48
C ILE A 63 3.58 -11.54 5.65
N TYR A 64 4.42 -12.56 5.85
CA TYR A 64 5.36 -12.65 6.97
C TYR A 64 4.70 -12.32 8.32
N PRO A 65 3.79 -13.19 8.81
CA PRO A 65 3.07 -12.93 10.04
C PRO A 65 4.02 -12.75 11.22
N ASP A 66 3.76 -11.75 12.05
CA ASP A 66 4.53 -11.49 13.25
C ASP A 66 4.43 -12.65 14.26
N THR A 67 3.32 -13.38 14.25
CA THR A 67 3.11 -14.60 15.03
C THR A 67 4.05 -15.74 14.64
N GLU A 68 4.58 -15.71 13.41
CA GLU A 68 5.60 -16.65 12.92
C GLU A 68 7.02 -16.07 12.97
N GLY A 69 7.18 -14.85 13.51
CA GLY A 69 8.45 -14.15 13.61
C GLY A 69 8.85 -13.41 12.34
N GLY A 70 7.89 -13.00 11.52
CA GLY A 70 8.09 -12.08 10.40
C GLY A 70 9.24 -12.48 9.47
N THR A 71 10.22 -11.60 9.29
CA THR A 71 11.36 -11.80 8.37
C THR A 71 12.64 -12.31 9.05
N VAL A 72 12.59 -12.67 10.35
CA VAL A 72 13.75 -13.03 11.19
C VAL A 72 14.71 -14.03 10.52
N HIS A 73 14.18 -15.04 9.83
CA HIS A 73 14.99 -16.09 9.21
C HIS A 73 15.89 -15.54 8.09
N SER A 74 15.36 -14.65 7.25
CA SER A 74 16.12 -13.99 6.19
C SER A 74 17.09 -12.96 6.75
N LEU A 75 16.70 -12.26 7.83
CA LEU A 75 17.58 -11.32 8.51
C LEU A 75 18.76 -12.00 9.22
N GLN A 76 18.63 -13.24 9.68
CA GLN A 76 19.79 -14.00 10.18
C GLN A 76 20.82 -14.29 9.08
N LYS A 77 20.37 -14.51 7.83
CA LYS A 77 21.29 -14.61 6.67
C LYS A 77 21.93 -13.26 6.39
N TYR A 78 21.14 -12.19 6.41
CA TYR A 78 21.63 -10.83 6.24
C TYR A 78 22.72 -10.49 7.27
N ASP A 79 22.47 -10.76 8.55
CA ASP A 79 23.40 -10.51 9.65
C ASP A 79 24.73 -11.26 9.47
N ARG A 80 24.69 -12.51 9.00
CA ARG A 80 25.91 -13.28 8.67
C ARG A 80 26.68 -12.68 7.51
N ALA A 81 25.99 -12.15 6.50
CA ALA A 81 26.63 -11.60 5.31
C ALA A 81 27.17 -10.17 5.54
N PHE A 82 26.44 -9.33 6.28
CA PHE A 82 26.69 -7.89 6.32
C PHE A 82 27.02 -7.34 7.73
N ASN A 83 26.56 -8.00 8.80
CA ASN A 83 26.78 -7.56 10.18
C ASN A 83 27.81 -8.41 10.95
N GLY A 84 28.68 -9.13 10.23
CA GLY A 84 29.74 -9.94 10.82
C GLY A 84 29.23 -11.11 11.67
N GLY A 85 28.00 -11.58 11.41
CA GLY A 85 27.35 -12.65 12.16
C GLY A 85 26.72 -12.24 13.48
N ARG A 86 26.74 -10.95 13.84
CA ARG A 86 25.97 -10.42 14.97
C ARG A 86 24.50 -10.33 14.58
N THR A 87 23.60 -10.80 15.43
CA THR A 87 22.15 -10.89 15.16
C THR A 87 21.42 -9.55 15.25
N LEU A 88 22.02 -8.45 14.78
CA LEU A 88 21.51 -7.10 15.00
C LEU A 88 20.17 -6.87 14.28
N ALA A 89 20.10 -7.19 12.98
CA ALA A 89 18.90 -6.99 12.20
C ALA A 89 17.80 -8.00 12.63
N ALA A 90 18.18 -9.26 12.85
CA ALA A 90 17.25 -10.28 13.32
C ALA A 90 16.71 -10.02 14.73
N ASP A 91 17.52 -9.44 15.65
CA ASP A 91 17.06 -9.09 17.00
C ASP A 91 16.16 -7.85 16.98
N HIS A 92 16.37 -6.92 16.05
CA HIS A 92 15.45 -5.81 15.83
C HIS A 92 14.07 -6.31 15.39
N GLU A 93 14.02 -7.19 14.41
CA GLU A 93 12.74 -7.76 13.94
C GLU A 93 12.03 -8.60 15.01
N ARG A 94 12.78 -9.38 15.80
CA ARG A 94 12.19 -10.08 16.96
C ARG A 94 11.56 -9.13 17.97
N TRP A 95 12.16 -7.95 18.15
CA TRP A 95 11.59 -6.92 19.00
C TRP A 95 10.33 -6.34 18.34
N ASP A 96 10.39 -5.99 17.05
CA ASP A 96 9.30 -5.33 16.33
C ASP A 96 8.02 -6.19 16.30
N THR A 97 8.15 -7.45 15.85
CA THR A 97 7.08 -8.48 15.82
C THR A 97 6.43 -8.78 17.17
N THR A 98 7.09 -8.40 18.29
CA THR A 98 6.58 -8.64 19.64
C THR A 98 6.27 -7.35 20.41
N ALA A 99 6.57 -6.19 19.85
CA ALA A 99 6.40 -4.89 20.50
C ALA A 99 4.90 -4.50 20.60
N PHE A 100 4.08 -4.93 19.64
CA PHE A 100 2.71 -4.44 19.46
C PHE A 100 1.62 -5.45 19.85
N LYS A 101 1.72 -6.00 21.06
CA LYS A 101 0.71 -6.96 21.55
C LYS A 101 -0.59 -6.29 21.96
N GLU A 102 -1.70 -6.80 21.43
CA GLU A 102 -3.04 -6.33 21.71
C GLU A 102 -3.76 -7.24 22.73
N PRO A 103 -4.71 -6.69 23.51
CA PRO A 103 -5.48 -7.48 24.46
C PRO A 103 -6.56 -8.31 23.78
N VAL A 104 -6.24 -9.56 23.44
CA VAL A 104 -7.17 -10.55 22.88
C VAL A 104 -7.98 -11.26 23.97
N ASP A 105 -9.17 -11.75 23.62
CA ASP A 105 -10.05 -12.48 24.54
C ASP A 105 -9.46 -13.86 24.85
N GLY A 106 -9.18 -14.14 26.13
CA GLY A 106 -8.64 -15.43 26.55
C GLY A 106 -9.69 -16.55 26.57
N PHE A 107 -9.24 -17.78 26.88
CA PHE A 107 -10.05 -19.01 26.88
C PHE A 107 -11.33 -18.99 27.78
N PHE A 108 -11.46 -18.01 28.69
CA PHE A 108 -12.66 -17.78 29.51
C PHE A 108 -13.46 -16.53 29.09
N GLY A 109 -13.33 -16.10 27.83
CA GLY A 109 -13.92 -14.88 27.30
C GLY A 109 -13.35 -13.62 27.96
N LYS A 110 -14.07 -12.48 27.78
CA LYS A 110 -13.71 -11.11 28.23
C LYS A 110 -13.23 -10.95 29.68
N LEU A 111 -13.32 -11.97 30.52
CA LEU A 111 -12.91 -11.95 31.93
C LEU A 111 -11.39 -12.02 32.11
N PHE A 112 -10.66 -12.56 31.14
CA PHE A 112 -9.19 -12.63 31.16
C PHE A 112 -8.64 -12.27 29.77
N LYS A 113 -8.25 -11.01 29.59
CA LYS A 113 -7.54 -10.54 28.39
C LYS A 113 -6.07 -10.93 28.49
N ILE A 114 -5.55 -11.61 27.47
CA ILE A 114 -4.12 -11.89 27.31
C ILE A 114 -3.56 -10.95 26.24
N LYS A 115 -2.29 -10.58 26.35
CA LYS A 115 -1.62 -9.75 25.34
C LYS A 115 -0.97 -10.65 24.31
N GLU A 116 -1.50 -10.69 23.11
CA GLU A 116 -0.98 -11.48 21.99
C GLU A 116 -0.82 -10.59 20.76
N THR A 117 0.06 -11.00 19.85
CA THR A 117 0.18 -10.36 18.54
C THR A 117 -0.99 -10.87 17.68
N PRO A 118 -1.86 -10.01 17.14
CA PRO A 118 -2.94 -10.45 16.26
C PRO A 118 -2.42 -11.24 15.06
N ASP A 119 -3.16 -12.27 14.64
CA ASP A 119 -2.72 -13.20 13.58
C ASP A 119 -2.56 -12.53 12.19
N TRP A 120 -3.18 -11.37 12.00
CA TRP A 120 -3.09 -10.58 10.76
C TRP A 120 -1.90 -9.62 10.76
N TYR A 121 -1.17 -9.49 11.87
CA TYR A 121 0.00 -8.62 11.93
C TYR A 121 1.14 -9.17 11.08
N GLY A 122 1.79 -8.31 10.30
CA GLY A 122 2.87 -8.72 9.42
C GLY A 122 3.33 -7.63 8.45
N HIS A 123 3.95 -8.09 7.37
CA HIS A 123 4.60 -7.29 6.35
C HIS A 123 3.79 -7.18 5.05
N CYS A 124 2.46 -7.30 5.09
CA CYS A 124 1.62 -7.29 3.88
C CYS A 124 1.83 -6.03 3.01
N ASN A 125 1.99 -4.86 3.63
CA ASN A 125 2.27 -3.60 2.96
C ASN A 125 3.72 -3.54 2.43
N GLY A 126 4.67 -4.12 3.17
CA GLY A 126 6.06 -4.27 2.73
C GLY A 126 6.18 -5.17 1.50
N TRP A 127 5.54 -6.34 1.53
CA TRP A 127 5.43 -7.25 0.39
C TRP A 127 4.73 -6.59 -0.80
N THR A 128 3.57 -5.96 -0.58
CA THR A 128 2.84 -5.25 -1.64
C THR A 128 3.73 -4.21 -2.31
N SER A 129 4.43 -3.39 -1.52
CA SER A 129 5.37 -2.40 -2.04
C SER A 129 6.50 -3.05 -2.85
N ALA A 130 7.07 -4.14 -2.33
CA ALA A 130 8.14 -4.87 -2.99
C ALA A 130 7.67 -5.44 -4.33
N ALA A 131 6.50 -6.08 -4.37
CA ALA A 131 5.94 -6.72 -5.55
C ALA A 131 5.51 -5.72 -6.65
N ILE A 132 5.21 -4.47 -6.28
CA ILE A 132 4.96 -3.39 -7.25
C ILE A 132 6.27 -2.85 -7.83
N ARG A 133 7.31 -2.70 -7.01
CA ARG A 133 8.54 -1.99 -7.37
C ARG A 133 9.68 -2.86 -7.91
N HIS A 134 9.62 -4.16 -7.64
CA HIS A 134 10.68 -5.09 -7.96
C HIS A 134 10.13 -6.29 -8.72
N ALA A 135 10.74 -6.57 -9.86
CA ALA A 135 10.59 -7.86 -10.51
C ALA A 135 10.95 -9.00 -9.55
N GLU A 136 10.25 -10.13 -9.71
CA GLU A 136 10.46 -11.29 -8.87
C GLU A 136 11.93 -11.76 -8.91
N PRO A 137 12.60 -11.92 -7.76
CA PRO A 137 13.87 -12.65 -7.67
C PRO A 137 13.75 -14.05 -8.29
N VAL A 138 14.69 -14.49 -9.13
CA VAL A 138 14.62 -15.81 -9.81
C VAL A 138 15.85 -16.68 -9.64
N GLN A 139 16.97 -16.14 -9.17
CA GLN A 139 18.19 -16.92 -8.91
C GLN A 139 18.78 -16.63 -7.54
N SER A 140 19.36 -17.66 -6.92
CA SER A 140 20.08 -17.51 -5.66
C SER A 140 21.35 -16.68 -5.83
N VAL A 141 21.66 -15.85 -4.83
CA VAL A 141 22.83 -14.96 -4.83
C VAL A 141 23.72 -15.27 -3.64
N THR A 142 25.03 -15.42 -3.85
CA THR A 142 25.99 -15.59 -2.76
C THR A 142 26.73 -14.29 -2.48
N ARG A 143 26.60 -13.79 -1.25
CA ARG A 143 27.32 -12.59 -0.78
C ARG A 143 28.04 -12.89 0.53
N ASN A 144 29.33 -12.58 0.59
CA ASN A 144 30.17 -12.77 1.79
C ASN A 144 30.08 -14.19 2.37
N GLY A 145 30.00 -15.20 1.51
CA GLY A 145 29.92 -16.62 1.92
C GLY A 145 28.53 -17.10 2.35
N VAL A 146 27.50 -16.26 2.27
CA VAL A 146 26.09 -16.63 2.55
C VAL A 146 25.30 -16.65 1.25
N THR A 147 24.56 -17.73 1.01
CA THR A 147 23.64 -17.84 -0.11
C THR A 147 22.23 -17.42 0.30
N PHE A 148 21.66 -16.50 -0.49
CA PHE A 148 20.28 -16.03 -0.42
C PHE A 148 19.49 -16.67 -1.56
N SER A 149 18.44 -17.42 -1.27
CA SER A 149 17.46 -17.88 -2.25
C SER A 149 16.56 -16.73 -2.72
N PRO A 150 15.81 -16.90 -3.82
CA PRO A 150 14.77 -15.95 -4.21
C PRO A 150 13.81 -15.60 -3.08
N SER A 151 13.34 -16.60 -2.32
CA SER A 151 12.50 -16.39 -1.13
C SER A 151 13.16 -15.52 -0.05
N ASP A 152 14.47 -15.69 0.22
CA ASP A 152 15.18 -14.83 1.18
C ASP A 152 15.20 -13.37 0.69
N ILE A 153 15.41 -13.15 -0.62
CA ILE A 153 15.50 -11.81 -1.21
C ILE A 153 14.13 -11.13 -1.19
N LYS A 154 13.04 -11.86 -1.48
CA LYS A 154 11.66 -11.35 -1.33
C LYS A 154 11.38 -10.89 0.10
N ALA A 155 11.79 -11.67 1.10
CA ALA A 155 11.62 -11.32 2.51
C ALA A 155 12.41 -10.06 2.89
N LEU A 156 13.66 -9.93 2.42
CA LEU A 156 14.46 -8.73 2.67
C LEU A 156 13.89 -7.49 1.97
N LEU A 157 13.28 -7.64 0.80
CA LEU A 157 12.55 -6.55 0.16
C LEU A 157 11.31 -6.17 0.97
N ALA A 158 10.51 -7.15 1.45
CA ALA A 158 9.35 -6.86 2.29
C ALA A 158 9.74 -6.10 3.58
N GLU A 159 10.80 -6.54 4.26
CA GLU A 159 11.40 -5.83 5.41
C GLU A 159 11.78 -4.39 5.06
N LEU A 160 12.44 -4.18 3.92
CA LEU A 160 12.89 -2.85 3.51
C LEU A 160 11.73 -1.87 3.33
N TYR A 161 10.56 -2.37 2.93
CA TYR A 161 9.39 -1.55 2.61
C TYR A 161 8.36 -1.41 3.74
N ILE A 162 8.40 -2.22 4.81
CA ILE A 162 7.33 -2.22 5.83
C ILE A 162 7.07 -0.85 6.46
N TYR A 163 8.09 -0.02 6.63
CA TYR A 163 7.95 1.36 7.16
C TYR A 163 8.28 2.44 6.12
N ASN A 164 8.41 2.07 4.85
CA ASN A 164 8.82 3.01 3.81
C ASN A 164 7.68 3.97 3.44
N GLU A 165 8.06 5.19 3.08
CA GLU A 165 7.13 6.19 2.58
C GLU A 165 6.41 5.70 1.31
N HIS A 166 5.18 6.17 1.19
CA HIS A 166 4.23 5.88 0.11
C HIS A 166 3.37 7.12 -0.12
N VAL A 167 2.63 7.12 -1.22
CA VAL A 167 1.63 8.15 -1.51
C VAL A 167 0.24 7.53 -1.41
N VAL A 168 -0.57 8.01 -0.49
CA VAL A 168 -2.01 7.70 -0.46
C VAL A 168 -2.66 8.43 -1.62
N LEU A 169 -3.28 7.69 -2.52
CA LEU A 169 -4.04 8.24 -3.63
C LEU A 169 -5.43 8.65 -3.15
N ALA A 170 -6.17 7.73 -2.52
CA ALA A 170 -7.48 8.01 -1.95
C ALA A 170 -7.76 7.07 -0.78
N GLY A 171 -8.68 7.47 0.10
CA GLY A 171 -8.99 6.71 1.30
C GLY A 171 -8.18 7.19 2.50
N GLU A 172 -7.97 6.31 3.48
CA GLU A 172 -7.14 6.48 4.69
C GLU A 172 -7.06 7.89 5.28
N ASN A 173 -7.68 8.14 6.45
CA ASN A 173 -7.64 9.43 7.15
C ASN A 173 -8.12 10.67 6.34
N GLU A 174 -8.38 10.55 5.03
CA GLU A 174 -8.84 11.61 4.10
C GLU A 174 -10.29 11.41 3.61
N ALA A 175 -11.05 10.51 4.26
CA ALA A 175 -12.45 10.08 4.00
C ALA A 175 -12.59 8.86 3.08
N PRO A 176 -13.73 8.13 3.15
CA PRO A 176 -13.96 6.95 2.33
C PRO A 176 -13.81 7.25 0.84
N ILE A 177 -13.27 6.29 0.09
CA ILE A 177 -13.08 6.44 -1.36
C ILE A 177 -14.44 6.59 -2.04
N GLY A 178 -14.65 7.70 -2.74
CA GLY A 178 -15.83 7.91 -3.58
C GLY A 178 -15.71 7.19 -4.93
N ALA A 179 -16.83 6.73 -5.50
CA ALA A 179 -16.85 5.95 -6.74
C ALA A 179 -16.17 6.66 -7.92
N ALA A 180 -16.32 7.98 -7.99
CA ALA A 180 -15.70 8.78 -9.04
C ALA A 180 -14.18 8.88 -8.92
N ALA A 181 -13.66 9.10 -7.70
CA ALA A 181 -12.22 9.07 -7.45
C ALA A 181 -11.66 7.67 -7.70
N PHE A 182 -12.34 6.63 -7.21
CA PHE A 182 -12.00 5.23 -7.48
C PHE A 182 -11.87 4.95 -8.98
N HIS A 183 -12.91 5.25 -9.76
CA HIS A 183 -12.89 5.01 -11.20
C HIS A 183 -11.76 5.77 -11.89
N ALA A 184 -11.62 7.06 -11.59
CA ALA A 184 -10.60 7.89 -12.21
C ALA A 184 -9.18 7.41 -11.85
N ILE A 185 -8.93 7.03 -10.60
CA ILE A 185 -7.62 6.51 -10.16
C ILE A 185 -7.33 5.19 -10.87
N ILE A 186 -8.20 4.19 -10.77
CA ILE A 186 -7.96 2.87 -11.37
C ILE A 186 -7.70 2.98 -12.88
N THR A 187 -8.52 3.73 -13.61
CA THR A 187 -8.41 3.85 -15.07
C THR A 187 -7.21 4.68 -15.52
N ASN A 188 -6.78 5.69 -14.76
CA ASN A 188 -5.55 6.41 -15.09
C ASN A 188 -4.31 5.58 -14.75
N TRP A 189 -4.27 4.95 -13.59
CA TRP A 189 -3.07 4.23 -13.12
C TRP A 189 -2.87 2.89 -13.83
N LEU A 190 -3.87 2.02 -13.82
CA LEU A 190 -3.79 0.72 -14.49
C LEU A 190 -4.04 0.81 -16.00
N GLY A 191 -4.93 1.72 -16.42
CA GLY A 191 -5.38 1.80 -17.81
C GLY A 191 -4.51 2.65 -18.72
N ARG A 192 -4.04 3.81 -18.22
CA ARG A 192 -3.20 4.72 -18.99
C ARG A 192 -1.73 4.63 -18.60
N GLY A 193 -1.45 4.44 -17.32
CA GLY A 193 -0.10 4.35 -16.78
C GLY A 193 0.49 2.95 -16.81
N GLU A 194 -0.36 1.92 -16.99
CA GLU A 194 0.03 0.50 -16.90
C GLU A 194 0.89 0.24 -15.65
N HIS A 195 0.53 0.83 -14.51
CA HIS A 195 1.33 0.76 -13.29
C HIS A 195 0.51 0.19 -12.13
N PRO A 196 0.97 -0.86 -11.43
CA PRO A 196 0.24 -1.44 -10.32
C PRO A 196 0.05 -0.43 -9.17
N LEU A 197 -0.94 -0.66 -8.32
CA LEU A 197 -1.16 0.16 -7.13
C LEU A 197 -1.53 -0.73 -5.94
N GLY A 198 -1.22 -0.26 -4.74
CA GLY A 198 -1.64 -0.90 -3.51
C GLY A 198 -3.13 -0.67 -3.27
N ILE A 199 -3.84 -1.73 -2.92
CA ILE A 199 -5.20 -1.68 -2.36
C ILE A 199 -5.15 -2.13 -0.91
N GLU A 200 -5.73 -1.35 0.00
CA GLU A 200 -6.16 -1.86 1.30
C GLU A 200 -7.54 -2.49 1.10
N ALA A 201 -7.55 -3.81 0.99
CA ALA A 201 -8.64 -4.60 0.42
C ALA A 201 -9.89 -4.67 1.32
N GLU A 202 -9.75 -4.43 2.61
CA GLU A 202 -10.80 -4.65 3.60
C GLU A 202 -10.99 -3.41 4.46
N PRO A 203 -12.17 -2.77 4.43
CA PRO A 203 -12.51 -1.78 5.44
C PRO A 203 -12.70 -2.46 6.79
N GLY A 204 -11.90 -2.06 7.78
CA GLY A 204 -11.98 -2.65 9.11
C GLY A 204 -10.80 -2.31 10.01
N GLU A 205 -10.76 -2.98 11.16
CA GLU A 205 -9.62 -2.96 12.07
C GLU A 205 -8.41 -3.68 11.47
N GLU A 206 -8.64 -4.78 10.75
CA GLU A 206 -7.60 -5.52 10.03
C GLU A 206 -7.21 -4.79 8.75
N LYS A 207 -5.90 -4.76 8.46
CA LYS A 207 -5.32 -3.95 7.38
C LYS A 207 -4.63 -4.84 6.38
N TRP A 208 -5.35 -5.22 5.33
CA TRP A 208 -4.87 -6.16 4.32
C TRP A 208 -4.48 -5.45 3.03
N ASN A 209 -3.18 -5.42 2.73
CA ASN A 209 -2.64 -4.73 1.56
C ASN A 209 -2.27 -5.71 0.44
N TYR A 210 -2.67 -5.40 -0.80
CA TYR A 210 -2.37 -6.21 -1.98
C TYR A 210 -2.03 -5.35 -3.20
N PRO A 211 -1.21 -5.85 -4.15
CA PRO A 211 -0.92 -5.15 -5.39
C PRO A 211 -1.99 -5.43 -6.47
N ALA A 212 -2.83 -4.44 -6.75
CA ALA A 212 -3.75 -4.44 -7.88
C ALA A 212 -3.00 -4.11 -9.18
N TYR A 213 -3.23 -4.89 -10.24
CA TYR A 213 -2.42 -4.81 -11.47
C TYR A 213 -3.21 -4.87 -12.78
N ALA A 214 -4.51 -5.16 -12.73
CA ALA A 214 -5.37 -5.08 -13.91
C ALA A 214 -6.82 -4.76 -13.53
N TYR A 215 -7.61 -4.31 -14.50
CA TYR A 215 -9.05 -4.19 -14.38
C TYR A 215 -9.76 -4.38 -15.72
N ALA A 216 -11.03 -4.75 -15.63
CA ALA A 216 -11.95 -4.73 -16.75
C ALA A 216 -13.29 -4.15 -16.29
N ALA A 217 -13.84 -3.23 -17.07
CA ALA A 217 -15.07 -2.54 -16.78
C ALA A 217 -16.05 -2.61 -17.95
N SER A 218 -17.33 -2.59 -17.62
CA SER A 218 -18.43 -2.38 -18.56
C SER A 218 -19.17 -1.12 -18.18
N ALA A 219 -19.68 -0.38 -19.16
CA ALA A 219 -20.35 0.89 -18.92
C ALA A 219 -21.64 1.02 -19.74
N ALA A 220 -22.70 1.51 -19.10
CA ALA A 220 -23.99 1.80 -19.71
C ALA A 220 -24.37 3.27 -19.45
N LYS A 221 -24.56 4.06 -20.52
CA LYS A 221 -25.03 5.45 -20.39
C LYS A 221 -26.54 5.46 -20.15
N HIS A 222 -26.96 5.90 -18.96
CA HIS A 222 -28.38 6.11 -18.62
C HIS A 222 -28.88 7.45 -19.16
N SER A 223 -27.98 8.44 -19.22
CA SER A 223 -28.21 9.76 -19.81
C SER A 223 -26.87 10.36 -20.27
N PRO A 224 -26.85 11.54 -20.91
CA PRO A 224 -25.59 12.22 -21.21
C PRO A 224 -24.73 12.55 -19.98
N GLN A 225 -25.34 12.65 -18.79
CA GLN A 225 -24.67 12.99 -17.53
C GLN A 225 -24.57 11.82 -16.54
N GLN A 226 -25.02 10.62 -16.90
CA GLN A 226 -25.00 9.47 -15.98
C GLN A 226 -24.57 8.19 -16.67
N VAL A 227 -23.56 7.54 -16.10
CA VAL A 227 -22.98 6.30 -16.61
C VAL A 227 -22.90 5.28 -15.48
N GLU A 228 -23.61 4.18 -15.63
CA GLU A 228 -23.48 3.02 -14.75
C GLU A 228 -22.26 2.20 -15.18
N VAL A 229 -21.44 1.80 -14.21
CA VAL A 229 -20.20 1.07 -14.44
C VAL A 229 -20.14 -0.13 -13.52
N THR A 230 -19.85 -1.30 -14.10
CA THR A 230 -19.35 -2.46 -13.37
C THR A 230 -17.86 -2.60 -13.65
N MET A 231 -17.07 -2.95 -12.65
CA MET A 231 -15.61 -3.05 -12.77
C MET A 231 -15.08 -4.19 -11.91
N ASN A 232 -14.32 -5.09 -12.53
CA ASN A 232 -13.50 -6.07 -11.85
C ASN A 232 -12.08 -5.55 -11.74
N VAL A 233 -11.55 -5.46 -10.53
CA VAL A 233 -10.14 -5.16 -10.26
C VAL A 233 -9.43 -6.43 -9.84
N VAL A 234 -8.32 -6.72 -10.51
CA VAL A 234 -7.50 -7.92 -10.31
C VAL A 234 -6.28 -7.55 -9.47
N TYR A 235 -5.98 -8.35 -8.46
CA TYR A 235 -4.81 -8.19 -7.59
C TYR A 235 -4.11 -9.52 -7.33
N ALA A 236 -2.82 -9.46 -7.01
CA ALA A 236 -2.07 -10.65 -6.59
C ALA A 236 -2.34 -10.90 -5.11
N ALA A 237 -2.84 -12.09 -4.77
CA ALA A 237 -3.12 -12.47 -3.39
C ALA A 237 -1.88 -13.04 -2.71
N ASP A 238 -1.92 -13.07 -1.38
CA ASP A 238 -0.90 -13.70 -0.56
C ASP A 238 -0.94 -15.22 -0.69
N SER A 239 0.13 -15.85 -0.23
CA SER A 239 0.30 -17.30 -0.26
C SER A 239 0.60 -17.80 1.14
N ARG A 240 0.36 -19.09 1.39
CA ARG A 240 0.53 -19.71 2.72
C ARG A 240 1.97 -19.75 3.28
N ALA A 241 2.97 -19.38 2.48
CA ALA A 241 4.39 -19.38 2.81
C ALA A 241 5.14 -18.65 1.68
N GLU A 242 6.37 -18.19 1.92
CA GLU A 242 7.19 -17.64 0.84
C GLU A 242 7.78 -18.74 -0.05
N TRP A 243 7.71 -18.54 -1.37
CA TRP A 243 8.18 -19.49 -2.37
C TRP A 243 9.33 -18.90 -3.17
N ASP A 244 10.27 -19.76 -3.61
CA ASP A 244 11.32 -19.30 -4.53
C ASP A 244 10.72 -18.80 -5.85
N GLU A 245 9.75 -19.56 -6.38
CA GLU A 245 8.90 -19.16 -7.52
C GLU A 245 7.47 -18.92 -7.03
N SER A 246 6.94 -17.73 -7.32
CA SER A 246 5.63 -17.29 -6.89
C SER A 246 4.53 -18.17 -7.47
N PRO A 247 3.52 -18.55 -6.67
CA PRO A 247 2.38 -19.32 -7.16
C PRO A 247 1.43 -18.54 -8.09
N ARG A 248 1.64 -17.21 -8.26
CA ARG A 248 0.82 -16.34 -9.11
C ARG A 248 -0.69 -16.47 -8.83
N ILE A 249 -1.05 -16.32 -7.56
CA ILE A 249 -2.43 -16.37 -7.08
C ILE A 249 -3.12 -15.05 -7.42
N GLU A 250 -4.18 -15.15 -8.20
CA GLU A 250 -4.99 -14.03 -8.65
C GLU A 250 -6.33 -14.03 -7.89
N GLU A 251 -6.75 -12.84 -7.45
CA GLU A 251 -8.08 -12.61 -6.90
C GLU A 251 -8.72 -11.39 -7.56
N VAL A 252 -10.05 -11.34 -7.51
CA VAL A 252 -10.85 -10.30 -8.18
C VAL A 252 -11.83 -9.65 -7.22
N LYS A 253 -11.83 -8.32 -7.16
CA LYS A 253 -12.88 -7.53 -6.49
C LYS A 253 -13.82 -6.91 -7.52
N TYR A 254 -15.10 -7.16 -7.34
CA TYR A 254 -16.19 -6.60 -8.16
C TYR A 254 -16.70 -5.28 -7.57
N PHE A 255 -16.80 -4.25 -8.40
CA PHE A 255 -17.33 -2.94 -8.05
C PHE A 255 -18.46 -2.57 -8.98
N HIS A 256 -19.47 -1.91 -8.44
CA HIS A 256 -20.64 -1.46 -9.19
C HIS A 256 -21.04 -0.06 -8.72
N TYR A 257 -21.09 0.89 -9.65
CA TYR A 257 -21.33 2.29 -9.30
C TYR A 257 -21.95 3.09 -10.44
N MET A 258 -22.60 4.20 -10.07
CA MET A 258 -23.03 5.24 -11.00
C MET A 258 -22.03 6.39 -10.98
N LEU A 259 -21.62 6.87 -12.14
CA LEU A 259 -20.85 8.10 -12.33
C LEU A 259 -21.76 9.23 -12.80
N ASP A 260 -21.54 10.42 -12.24
CA ASP A 260 -22.13 11.68 -12.67
C ASP A 260 -21.11 12.46 -13.51
N LEU A 261 -21.54 12.89 -14.70
CA LEU A 261 -20.73 13.66 -15.64
C LEU A 261 -21.24 15.11 -15.77
N ASP A 262 -20.35 16.05 -16.03
CA ASP A 262 -20.72 17.40 -16.44
C ASP A 262 -21.10 17.49 -17.93
N ALA A 263 -21.38 18.70 -18.41
CA ALA A 263 -21.76 18.94 -19.80
C ALA A 263 -20.62 18.66 -20.80
N ASP A 264 -19.37 18.63 -20.35
CA ASP A 264 -18.19 18.33 -21.17
C ASP A 264 -17.80 16.84 -21.10
N GLY A 265 -18.56 16.02 -20.35
CA GLY A 265 -18.31 14.59 -20.17
C GLY A 265 -17.23 14.27 -19.13
N LYS A 266 -16.86 15.23 -18.26
CA LYS A 266 -15.94 14.99 -17.16
C LYS A 266 -16.66 14.36 -15.99
N ILE A 267 -16.01 13.39 -15.36
CA ILE A 267 -16.47 12.78 -14.12
C ILE A 267 -16.38 13.83 -13.02
N VAL A 268 -17.54 14.22 -12.49
CA VAL A 268 -17.66 15.20 -11.39
C VAL A 268 -18.21 14.58 -10.13
N GLY A 269 -18.72 13.35 -10.21
CA GLY A 269 -19.25 12.64 -9.07
C GLY A 269 -19.61 11.19 -9.34
N GLY A 270 -20.06 10.51 -8.30
CA GLY A 270 -20.55 9.15 -8.40
C GLY A 270 -20.83 8.50 -7.05
N GLN A 271 -21.53 7.39 -7.08
CA GLN A 271 -21.92 6.62 -5.90
C GLN A 271 -21.80 5.12 -6.16
N PHE A 272 -21.29 4.38 -5.17
CA PHE A 272 -21.31 2.93 -5.19
C PHE A 272 -22.73 2.38 -4.96
N PHE A 273 -23.06 1.32 -5.67
CA PHE A 273 -24.24 0.50 -5.37
C PHE A 273 -23.94 -0.45 -4.20
N HIS A 274 -25.01 -1.01 -3.62
CA HIS A 274 -24.92 -1.84 -2.42
C HIS A 274 -24.25 -3.21 -2.64
N ASP A 275 -24.18 -3.65 -3.90
CA ASP A 275 -23.58 -4.90 -4.36
C ASP A 275 -22.10 -4.72 -4.73
N SER A 276 -21.58 -3.49 -4.66
CA SER A 276 -20.16 -3.21 -4.85
C SER A 276 -19.34 -3.73 -3.67
N SER A 277 -18.15 -4.23 -3.99
CA SER A 277 -17.08 -4.36 -2.99
C SER A 277 -16.69 -2.99 -2.45
N SER A 278 -16.06 -2.99 -1.28
CA SER A 278 -15.46 -1.83 -0.63
C SER A 278 -13.97 -2.06 -0.39
N ILE A 279 -13.21 -0.97 -0.39
CA ILE A 279 -11.78 -0.91 -0.07
C ILE A 279 -11.55 0.34 0.80
N ASP A 280 -10.51 0.33 1.64
CA ASP A 280 -10.25 1.43 2.56
C ASP A 280 -9.29 2.46 1.97
N MET A 281 -8.32 2.01 1.18
CA MET A 281 -7.24 2.85 0.65
C MET A 281 -6.76 2.39 -0.74
N LEU A 282 -6.42 3.37 -1.58
CA LEU A 282 -5.60 3.23 -2.78
C LEU A 282 -4.29 3.98 -2.56
N TRP A 283 -3.15 3.35 -2.83
CA TRP A 283 -1.85 3.95 -2.55
C TRP A 283 -0.77 3.44 -3.51
N VAL A 284 0.38 4.12 -3.55
CA VAL A 284 1.54 3.69 -4.34
C VAL A 284 2.84 3.78 -3.56
N PRO A 285 3.71 2.77 -3.66
CA PRO A 285 4.98 2.75 -2.96
C PRO A 285 6.01 3.66 -3.64
N LEU A 286 6.76 4.42 -2.86
CA LEU A 286 7.90 5.20 -3.34
C LEU A 286 9.20 4.40 -3.23
N SER A 287 10.29 4.97 -3.71
CA SER A 287 11.62 4.37 -3.59
C SER A 287 11.97 4.02 -2.17
N PRO A 288 12.71 2.91 -1.98
CA PRO A 288 13.11 2.50 -0.65
C PRO A 288 14.10 3.53 -0.12
N LYS A 289 13.80 4.10 1.03
CA LYS A 289 14.71 4.97 1.76
C LYS A 289 15.53 4.15 2.73
N GLU A 290 16.73 4.62 3.02
CA GLU A 290 17.57 3.98 4.03
C GLU A 290 16.83 4.00 5.40
N PRO A 291 16.77 2.88 6.12
CA PRO A 291 16.17 2.82 7.44
C PRO A 291 16.73 3.87 8.41
N GLY A 292 15.86 4.45 9.22
CA GLY A 292 16.18 5.54 10.14
C GLY A 292 16.29 6.93 9.49
N GLN A 293 16.06 7.05 8.17
CA GLN A 293 15.99 8.35 7.47
C GLN A 293 14.53 8.85 7.35
N PRO A 294 14.30 10.14 7.02
CA PRO A 294 12.96 10.67 6.84
C PRO A 294 12.14 9.90 5.80
N GLY A 295 10.98 9.35 6.21
CA GLY A 295 10.17 8.44 5.40
C GLY A 295 10.56 6.96 5.48
N ASN A 296 11.43 6.57 6.40
CA ASN A 296 11.66 5.19 6.82
C ASN A 296 12.21 5.16 8.26
N GLU A 297 11.71 6.04 9.13
CA GLU A 297 12.28 6.30 10.46
C GLU A 297 12.20 5.10 11.40
N ASN A 298 11.16 4.28 11.23
CA ASN A 298 10.92 3.07 12.01
C ASN A 298 11.53 1.81 11.37
N GLY A 299 12.11 1.93 10.17
CA GLY A 299 12.77 0.81 9.52
C GLY A 299 13.91 0.24 10.34
N ASN A 300 14.21 -1.04 10.13
CA ASN A 300 15.29 -1.76 10.79
C ASN A 300 16.65 -1.06 10.58
N PRO A 301 17.25 -0.40 11.60
CA PRO A 301 18.44 0.43 11.41
C PRO A 301 19.72 -0.38 11.16
N TYR A 302 19.62 -1.72 11.14
CA TYR A 302 20.73 -2.64 10.92
C TYR A 302 20.72 -3.30 9.54
N ILE A 303 19.76 -2.95 8.68
CA ILE A 303 19.79 -3.28 7.25
C ILE A 303 20.20 -2.06 6.43
N ASN A 304 20.75 -2.32 5.24
CA ASN A 304 21.15 -1.29 4.29
C ASN A 304 20.40 -1.49 2.98
N ALA A 305 19.74 -0.43 2.50
CA ALA A 305 18.87 -0.53 1.33
C ALA A 305 19.65 -0.97 0.09
N GLU A 306 20.82 -0.37 -0.17
CA GLU A 306 21.65 -0.73 -1.33
C GLU A 306 22.19 -2.16 -1.25
N ALA A 307 22.53 -2.65 -0.05
CA ALA A 307 22.93 -4.05 0.11
C ALA A 307 21.83 -5.01 -0.34
N ILE A 308 20.59 -4.78 0.11
CA ILE A 308 19.41 -5.58 -0.27
C ILE A 308 19.12 -5.44 -1.77
N LEU A 309 19.09 -4.21 -2.29
CA LEU A 309 18.86 -3.96 -3.72
C LEU A 309 19.96 -4.57 -4.60
N SER A 310 21.21 -4.66 -4.11
CA SER A 310 22.29 -5.34 -4.84
C SER A 310 22.08 -6.85 -4.96
N LEU A 311 21.48 -7.49 -3.94
CA LEU A 311 21.08 -8.90 -4.02
C LEU A 311 19.95 -9.07 -5.04
N TRP A 312 18.93 -8.20 -5.01
CA TRP A 312 17.86 -8.21 -6.00
C TRP A 312 18.37 -8.02 -7.44
N ARG A 313 19.25 -7.03 -7.68
CA ARG A 313 19.81 -6.77 -9.01
C ARG A 313 20.62 -7.95 -9.57
N GLU A 314 21.27 -8.72 -8.70
CA GLU A 314 21.99 -9.94 -9.07
C GLU A 314 21.04 -11.13 -9.22
N SER A 315 19.91 -11.16 -8.52
CA SER A 315 18.89 -12.22 -8.62
C SER A 315 17.96 -12.09 -9.83
N VAL A 316 17.82 -10.89 -10.41
CA VAL A 316 16.92 -10.64 -11.53
C VAL A 316 17.69 -10.32 -12.81
N PRO A 317 17.41 -11.02 -13.93
CA PRO A 317 17.94 -10.71 -15.25
C PRO A 317 17.78 -9.24 -15.63
N SER A 318 18.81 -8.66 -16.26
CA SER A 318 18.84 -7.22 -16.56
C SER A 318 17.76 -6.77 -17.55
N ASP A 319 17.38 -7.64 -18.48
CA ASP A 319 16.28 -7.41 -19.43
C ASP A 319 14.94 -7.30 -18.72
N ILE A 320 14.65 -8.19 -17.77
CA ILE A 320 13.45 -8.08 -16.93
C ILE A 320 13.48 -6.79 -16.10
N ARG A 321 14.61 -6.46 -15.46
CA ARG A 321 14.75 -5.22 -14.70
C ARG A 321 14.54 -3.96 -15.56
N ALA A 322 14.97 -3.97 -16.81
CA ALA A 322 14.82 -2.84 -17.72
C ALA A 322 13.36 -2.59 -18.11
N THR A 323 12.50 -3.62 -18.06
CA THR A 323 11.06 -3.47 -18.29
C THR A 323 10.30 -3.02 -17.04
N TRP A 324 10.91 -3.07 -15.85
CA TRP A 324 10.20 -2.78 -14.61
C TRP A 324 10.07 -1.26 -14.40
N LEU A 325 8.84 -0.77 -14.48
CA LEU A 325 8.53 0.66 -14.38
C LEU A 325 8.54 1.10 -12.92
N ASN A 326 9.52 1.94 -12.56
CA ASN A 326 9.53 2.68 -11.31
C ASN A 326 9.16 4.13 -11.56
N VAL A 327 8.33 4.63 -10.67
CA VAL A 327 7.41 5.73 -10.94
C VAL A 327 7.84 7.07 -10.39
N ASP A 328 8.53 7.02 -9.26
CA ASP A 328 9.15 8.18 -8.68
C ASP A 328 10.56 8.36 -9.28
N PRO A 329 10.96 9.61 -9.59
CA PRO A 329 12.29 9.91 -10.09
C PRO A 329 13.34 9.46 -9.08
N THR A 330 14.11 8.43 -9.40
CA THR A 330 15.30 8.09 -8.62
C THR A 330 16.54 8.59 -9.34
N GLU A 331 17.51 9.11 -8.58
CA GLU A 331 18.87 9.33 -9.09
C GLU A 331 19.56 7.99 -9.47
N ILE A 332 18.97 6.86 -9.09
CA ILE A 332 19.59 5.53 -9.12
C ILE A 332 19.19 4.71 -10.36
N ILE A 333 18.19 5.11 -11.15
CA ILE A 333 17.84 4.43 -12.40
C ILE A 333 17.74 5.43 -13.54
N ASP A 334 18.61 5.22 -14.51
CA ASP A 334 18.81 6.00 -15.73
C ASP A 334 17.49 6.20 -16.50
N ARG A 335 17.02 7.45 -16.56
CA ARG A 335 15.77 7.85 -17.25
C ARG A 335 15.82 7.62 -18.77
N ASP A 336 16.97 7.24 -19.31
CA ASP A 336 17.20 7.09 -20.75
C ASP A 336 16.63 5.78 -21.37
N LEU A 337 16.03 4.89 -20.59
CA LEU A 337 15.49 3.59 -21.07
C LEU A 337 14.01 3.61 -21.49
N ILE A 338 13.26 4.71 -21.27
CA ILE A 338 11.80 4.76 -21.48
C ILE A 338 11.40 5.00 -22.96
N GLN A 339 12.35 5.20 -23.88
CA GLN A 339 12.04 5.44 -25.29
C GLN A 339 12.23 4.18 -26.17
N SER A 340 11.26 3.27 -26.15
CA SER A 340 11.06 2.29 -27.23
C SER A 340 9.56 1.96 -27.39
N PRO A 341 9.05 1.84 -28.63
CA PRO A 341 7.62 1.67 -28.88
C PRO A 341 7.11 0.28 -28.49
N VAL A 342 5.96 0.27 -27.82
CA VAL A 342 5.25 -0.89 -27.24
C VAL A 342 4.72 -1.84 -28.34
N ALA A 343 4.86 -3.15 -28.12
CA ALA A 343 4.30 -4.22 -28.96
C ALA A 343 3.02 -4.82 -28.35
N ASP A 344 2.22 -5.46 -29.21
CA ASP A 344 0.79 -5.77 -29.04
C ASP A 344 0.35 -6.43 -27.71
N VAL A 345 -0.72 -5.86 -27.13
CA VAL A 345 -1.46 -6.32 -25.94
C VAL A 345 -2.34 -7.53 -26.27
N PHE A 346 -2.29 -8.59 -25.43
CA PHE A 346 -3.22 -9.71 -25.49
C PHE A 346 -4.47 -9.42 -24.65
N VAL A 347 -5.65 -9.46 -25.28
CA VAL A 347 -6.95 -9.47 -24.62
C VAL A 347 -7.45 -10.90 -24.52
N ALA A 348 -7.77 -11.38 -23.33
CA ALA A 348 -8.52 -12.62 -23.14
C ALA A 348 -9.95 -12.42 -23.68
N SER A 349 -10.35 -13.24 -24.65
CA SER A 349 -11.63 -13.13 -25.35
C SER A 349 -12.81 -13.47 -24.44
N THR A 350 -13.82 -12.60 -24.46
CA THR A 350 -15.14 -12.77 -23.86
C THR A 350 -16.01 -13.73 -24.67
N GLU A 351 -16.50 -14.80 -24.06
CA GLU A 351 -17.71 -15.50 -24.51
C GLU A 351 -18.79 -15.45 -23.42
N GLU A 352 -20.04 -15.47 -23.87
CA GLU A 352 -21.28 -14.92 -23.34
C GLU A 352 -21.75 -15.44 -21.96
N VAL A 353 -22.31 -14.55 -21.12
CA VAL A 353 -23.17 -14.94 -19.99
C VAL A 353 -24.46 -14.12 -20.03
N GLU A 354 -25.58 -14.84 -20.13
CA GLU A 354 -26.96 -14.34 -20.23
C GLU A 354 -27.46 -13.81 -18.86
N ALA A 355 -28.22 -12.71 -18.89
CA ALA A 355 -28.68 -11.96 -17.72
C ALA A 355 -29.90 -12.60 -17.01
N VAL A 356 -29.92 -12.54 -15.67
CA VAL A 356 -31.10 -12.83 -14.85
C VAL A 356 -31.37 -11.63 -13.93
N GLU A 357 -32.57 -11.07 -14.04
CA GLU A 357 -33.04 -9.82 -13.43
C GLU A 357 -33.74 -10.10 -12.09
N LEU A 358 -33.39 -9.39 -11.01
CA LEU A 358 -34.13 -9.42 -9.73
C LEU A 358 -34.18 -8.04 -9.03
N GLU A 359 -35.40 -7.69 -8.60
CA GLU A 359 -35.85 -6.37 -8.10
C GLU A 359 -35.41 -6.01 -6.66
N VAL A 360 -35.26 -4.70 -6.40
CA VAL A 360 -34.83 -4.08 -5.12
C VAL A 360 -36.00 -3.38 -4.39
N PRO A 361 -36.17 -3.55 -3.06
CA PRO A 361 -36.94 -2.62 -2.24
C PRO A 361 -36.08 -1.83 -1.21
N THR A 362 -35.87 -0.56 -1.56
CA THR A 362 -35.80 0.69 -0.77
C THR A 362 -35.64 0.73 0.78
N ARG A 363 -34.54 1.40 1.17
CA ARG A 363 -34.47 2.68 1.95
C ARG A 363 -34.31 2.64 3.49
N ILE A 364 -33.13 3.10 3.94
CA ILE A 364 -32.84 3.62 5.29
C ILE A 364 -32.80 5.17 5.24
N VAL A 365 -33.10 5.84 6.35
CA VAL A 365 -32.97 7.30 6.51
C VAL A 365 -31.95 7.65 7.62
N SER A 366 -31.09 8.60 7.27
CA SER A 366 -29.87 9.15 7.90
C SER A 366 -30.08 10.27 8.96
N ARG A 367 -28.98 10.68 9.65
CA ARG A 367 -28.51 12.09 9.87
C ARG A 367 -27.14 12.12 10.61
N SER A 368 -26.04 12.60 10.00
CA SER A 368 -25.45 13.98 9.96
C SER A 368 -24.85 14.46 11.31
N LEU A 369 -23.53 14.46 11.57
CA LEU A 369 -22.35 15.23 11.04
C LEU A 369 -22.11 16.61 11.68
N THR A 370 -20.86 16.83 12.14
CA THR A 370 -20.16 18.14 12.14
C THR A 370 -18.63 17.96 12.12
N THR A 371 -17.97 18.86 11.39
CA THR A 371 -16.61 18.87 10.83
C THR A 371 -15.57 19.62 11.71
N ALA A 372 -14.26 19.30 11.59
CA ALA A 372 -13.17 20.29 11.45
C ALA A 372 -11.75 19.66 11.35
N GLY A 373 -10.95 20.12 10.38
CA GLY A 373 -9.51 20.42 10.55
C GLY A 373 -8.47 19.44 9.97
N VAL A 374 -7.80 19.85 8.89
CA VAL A 374 -6.68 19.16 8.20
C VAL A 374 -5.33 19.48 8.84
N THR A 375 -4.54 18.44 9.17
CA THR A 375 -3.08 18.27 8.96
C THR A 375 -2.69 16.92 9.57
N ALA A 376 -2.50 15.88 8.75
CA ALA A 376 -1.93 14.62 9.18
C ALA A 376 -1.08 14.00 8.05
N GLN A 377 0.11 13.56 8.43
CA GLN A 377 1.02 12.78 7.61
C GLN A 377 0.39 11.40 7.40
N SER A 378 0.13 11.01 6.15
CA SER A 378 -0.42 9.69 5.84
C SER A 378 0.62 8.63 6.16
N ARG A 379 0.38 7.88 7.23
CA ARG A 379 1.14 6.69 7.59
C ARG A 379 0.38 5.53 6.99
N ILE A 380 1.06 4.62 6.28
CA ILE A 380 0.47 3.33 5.93
C ILE A 380 -0.04 2.78 7.26
N ASN A 381 -1.33 2.48 7.33
CA ASN A 381 -1.76 1.42 8.22
C ASN A 381 -0.98 0.18 7.79
N ASN A 382 0.12 -0.12 8.51
CA ASN A 382 0.82 -1.39 8.37
C ASN A 382 -0.22 -2.52 8.50
N CYS A 383 0.16 -3.78 8.34
CA CYS A 383 -0.63 -4.84 8.96
C CYS A 383 -0.56 -4.68 10.51
N TYR A 384 -1.00 -3.54 11.07
CA TYR A 384 -1.06 -3.09 12.45
C TYR A 384 -2.29 -2.20 12.63
N SER A 385 -2.88 -2.23 13.83
CA SER A 385 -3.96 -1.31 14.20
C SER A 385 -3.49 0.16 14.18
N SER A 386 -4.36 1.07 13.72
CA SER A 386 -4.07 2.51 13.59
C SER A 386 -3.72 3.23 14.92
N GLU A 387 -3.92 2.58 16.07
CA GLU A 387 -3.80 3.21 17.40
C GLU A 387 -2.47 3.01 18.14
N THR A 388 -1.52 2.20 17.63
CA THR A 388 -0.39 1.71 18.45
C THR A 388 1.00 2.22 18.06
N HIS A 389 1.24 3.52 17.85
CA HIS A 389 2.59 3.99 17.45
C HIS A 389 3.17 5.10 18.34
N HIS A 390 3.71 4.72 19.50
CA HIS A 390 4.83 5.40 20.18
C HIS A 390 5.53 4.44 21.14
N THR A 391 6.47 3.62 20.67
CA THR A 391 7.44 2.98 21.56
C THR A 391 8.77 2.83 20.84
N THR A 392 9.74 3.66 21.22
CA THR A 392 11.13 3.51 20.79
C THR A 392 11.80 2.38 21.59
N MET A 393 12.67 1.60 20.95
CA MET A 393 13.56 0.67 21.64
C MET A 393 14.27 1.37 22.82
N PRO A 394 14.28 0.81 24.04
CA PRO A 394 15.16 1.29 25.08
C PRO A 394 16.60 0.94 24.68
N PHE A 395 17.35 1.91 24.16
CA PHE A 395 18.78 1.77 23.94
C PHE A 395 19.46 1.46 25.28
N GLY A 396 19.92 0.23 25.45
CA GLY A 396 20.77 -0.15 26.57
C GLY A 396 22.13 0.55 26.46
N GLU A 397 22.46 1.39 27.45
CA GLU A 397 23.78 2.00 27.59
C GLU A 397 24.87 0.92 27.62
N LEU A 398 25.70 0.90 26.57
CA LEU A 398 26.99 0.23 26.59
C LEU A 398 27.90 0.96 27.60
N LEU A 399 27.99 0.37 28.81
CA LEU A 399 28.91 0.77 29.88
C LEU A 399 30.34 0.94 29.34
N HIS A 400 30.76 2.20 29.17
CA HIS A 400 32.18 2.54 29.08
C HIS A 400 32.78 2.50 30.48
N GLY A 401 33.62 1.50 30.73
CA GLY A 401 34.46 1.43 31.92
C GLY A 401 35.51 2.54 31.88
N THR A 402 35.29 3.62 32.63
CA THR A 402 36.32 4.63 32.87
C THR A 402 37.23 4.19 34.01
N SER A 403 38.46 3.85 33.65
CA SER A 403 39.58 3.69 34.57
C SER A 403 39.95 5.02 35.21
N THR A 404 40.07 5.00 36.52
CA THR A 404 40.52 6.06 37.43
C THR A 404 41.94 6.57 37.13
N ALA A 405 42.13 7.88 37.16
CA ALA A 405 43.39 8.51 37.59
C ALA A 405 43.10 9.88 38.21
N THR A 406 43.32 9.98 39.53
CA THR A 406 43.29 11.18 40.37
C THR A 406 44.67 11.84 40.44
N ALA A 407 44.73 13.18 40.33
CA ALA A 407 45.56 14.13 41.11
C ALA A 407 45.61 15.49 40.38
N SER A 408 44.85 16.50 40.83
CA SER A 408 45.19 17.54 41.82
C SER A 408 45.76 18.84 41.20
N SER A 409 45.01 19.94 41.43
CA SER A 409 45.40 21.35 41.68
C SER A 409 46.40 22.02 40.71
N ASP A 410 46.18 23.22 40.19
CA ASP A 410 45.87 24.46 40.92
C ASP A 410 45.61 25.62 39.91
N THR A 411 45.03 26.71 40.42
CA THR A 411 45.06 28.13 39.95
C THR A 411 44.43 28.59 38.59
N SER A 412 43.34 29.36 38.74
CA SER A 412 42.82 30.45 37.87
C SER A 412 43.75 31.70 37.85
N PRO A 413 43.44 32.82 37.14
CA PRO A 413 42.76 33.03 35.84
C PRO A 413 43.49 34.07 34.93
N ALA A 414 43.01 34.33 33.68
CA ALA A 414 42.69 35.67 33.13
C ALA A 414 42.70 35.81 31.59
N LEU A 415 41.75 36.63 31.10
CA LEU A 415 41.73 37.51 29.89
C LEU A 415 41.71 36.83 28.51
N ILE A 416 40.56 36.80 27.82
CA ILE A 416 40.01 37.86 26.93
C ILE A 416 41.07 38.49 26.02
N ARG A 417 41.11 38.03 24.77
CA ARG A 417 40.91 38.87 23.58
C ARG A 417 40.33 38.04 22.44
#